data_AF-A0A3C1YFX6-F1
#
_entry.id   AF-A0A3C1YFX6-F1
#
_cell.length_a   1.000
_cell.length_b   1.000
_cell.length_c   1.000
_cell.angle_alpha   90.00
_cell.angle_beta   90.00
_cell.angle_gamma   90.00
#
_symmetry.space_group_name_H-M   'P 1'
#
loop_
_entity.id
_entity.type
_entity.pdbx_description
1 polymer ?
#
loop_
_entity_poly.entity_id
_entity_poly.type
_entity_poly.pdbx_seq_one_letter_code
_entity_poly.pdbx_strand_id
1 'polypeptide(L)'
;TDAVMLSGETAAGSFPVEAVKTMARIARRTEEALAYKRILEHFEPNIAKTITDTISYATCRASQELGAAAIISSTQSGFTA
;
A
#
# COMPACT_ATOMS: atom_id res chain seq x y z
N THR A 1 7.13 -1.46 -3.89
CA THR A 1 7.32 -2.72 -3.15
C THR A 1 6.34 -2.72 -2.02
N ASP A 2 5.71 -3.86 -1.73
CA ASP A 2 4.71 -3.99 -0.67
C ASP A 2 5.36 -4.21 0.70
N ALA A 3 6.60 -4.69 0.73
CA ALA A 3 7.37 -4.89 1.94
C ALA A 3 8.85 -4.54 1.75
N VAL A 4 9.51 -4.28 2.88
CA VAL A 4 10.97 -4.17 3.01
C VAL A 4 11.40 -5.11 4.14
N MET A 5 12.55 -5.76 3.97
CA MET A 5 13.06 -6.76 4.90
C MET A 5 14.37 -6.30 5.54
N LEU A 6 14.49 -6.51 6.85
CA LEU A 6 15.75 -6.38 7.59
C LEU A 6 16.30 -7.79 7.84
N SER A 7 17.58 -7.98 7.63
CA SER A 7 18.26 -9.28 7.75
C SER A 7 19.12 -9.29 9.02
N GLY A 8 20.43 -9.08 8.87
CA GLY A 8 21.39 -9.07 9.97
C GLY A 8 21.13 -7.95 10.98
N GLU A 9 20.54 -6.84 10.54
CA GLU A 9 20.20 -5.68 11.35
C GLU A 9 19.27 -6.05 12.51
N THR A 10 18.32 -6.95 12.27
CA THR A 10 17.38 -7.45 13.27
C THR A 10 17.77 -8.80 13.85
N ALA A 11 18.48 -9.64 13.08
CA ALA A 11 18.83 -11.00 13.52
C ALA A 11 19.98 -11.04 14.53
N ALA A 12 21.02 -10.21 14.34
CA ALA A 12 22.23 -10.22 15.18
C ALA A 12 22.85 -8.83 15.41
N GLY A 13 22.21 -7.77 14.92
CA GLY A 13 22.70 -6.39 15.07
C GLY A 13 22.58 -5.89 16.52
N SER A 14 23.43 -4.94 16.89
CA SER A 14 23.42 -4.33 18.23
C SER A 14 22.22 -3.42 18.49
N PHE A 15 21.47 -3.04 17.46
CA PHE A 15 20.36 -2.07 17.52
C PHE A 15 19.12 -2.51 16.71
N PRO A 16 18.54 -3.70 17.02
CA PRO A 16 17.48 -4.27 16.19
C PRO A 16 16.17 -3.45 16.26
N VAL A 17 15.88 -2.84 17.40
CA VAL A 17 14.67 -2.01 17.59
C VAL A 17 14.80 -0.68 16.84
N GLU A 18 15.97 -0.06 16.88
CA GLU A 18 16.29 1.19 16.17
C GLU A 18 16.26 0.99 14.66
N ALA A 19 16.75 -0.17 14.18
CA ALA A 19 16.69 -0.53 12.77
C ALA A 19 15.24 -0.53 12.27
N VAL A 20 14.34 -1.24 12.98
CA VAL A 20 12.90 -1.27 12.63
C VAL A 20 12.26 0.11 12.74
N LYS A 21 12.52 0.86 13.82
CA LYS A 21 11.98 2.22 14.01
C LYS A 21 12.44 3.18 12.92
N THR A 22 13.68 3.04 12.47
CA THR A 22 14.25 3.88 11.42
C THR A 22 13.64 3.52 10.07
N MET A 23 13.54 2.23 9.75
CA MET A 23 12.88 1.78 8.52
C MET A 23 11.42 2.22 8.45
N ALA A 24 10.67 2.10 9.55
CA ALA A 24 9.28 2.57 9.62
C ALA A 24 9.15 4.10 9.44
N ARG A 25 10.13 4.87 9.92
CA ARG A 25 10.17 6.33 9.72
C ARG A 25 10.46 6.70 8.27
N ILE A 26 11.38 5.98 7.63
CA ILE A 26 11.71 6.16 6.21
C ILE A 26 10.49 5.83 5.34
N ALA A 27 9.81 4.71 5.60
CA ALA A 27 8.61 4.30 4.87
C ALA A 27 7.53 5.39 4.93
N ARG A 28 7.12 5.81 6.14
CA ARG A 28 6.13 6.89 6.33
C ARG A 28 6.52 8.19 5.63
N ARG A 29 7.77 8.62 5.77
CA ARG A 29 8.22 9.86 5.14
C ARG A 29 8.22 9.77 3.61
N THR A 30 8.51 8.59 3.07
CA THR A 30 8.48 8.35 1.62
C THR A 30 7.04 8.30 1.11
N GLU A 31 6.13 7.68 1.87
CA GLU A 31 4.70 7.59 1.56
C GLU A 31 4.03 8.97 1.48
N GLU A 32 4.40 9.92 2.35
CA GLU A 32 3.93 11.31 2.29
C GLU A 32 4.21 12.01 0.95
N ALA A 33 5.25 11.58 0.23
CA ALA A 33 5.65 12.17 -1.06
C ALA A 33 5.04 11.42 -2.27
N LEU A 34 4.30 10.32 -2.05
CA LEU A 34 3.72 9.55 -3.15
C LEU A 34 2.55 10.29 -3.80
N ALA A 35 2.59 10.39 -5.13
CA ALA A 35 1.50 10.93 -5.92
C ALA A 35 0.43 9.87 -6.18
N TYR A 36 -0.34 9.48 -5.14
CA TYR A 36 -1.32 8.39 -5.20
C TYR A 36 -2.34 8.49 -6.34
N LYS A 37 -2.77 9.70 -6.70
CA LYS A 37 -3.66 9.92 -7.85
C LYS A 37 -3.00 9.50 -9.16
N ARG A 38 -1.75 9.93 -9.39
CA ARG A 38 -0.98 9.57 -10.59
C ARG A 38 -0.66 8.07 -10.63
N ILE A 39 -0.43 7.47 -9.47
CA ILE A 39 -0.24 6.02 -9.35
C ILE A 39 -1.51 5.30 -9.79
N LEU A 40 -2.70 5.70 -9.30
CA LEU A 40 -3.97 5.09 -9.68
C LEU A 40 -4.27 5.24 -11.19
N GLU A 41 -4.05 6.43 -11.76
CA GLU A 41 -4.20 6.69 -13.20
C GLU A 41 -3.28 5.81 -14.05
N HIS A 42 -2.08 5.49 -13.56
CA HIS A 42 -1.16 4.59 -14.27
C HIS A 42 -1.66 3.14 -14.33
N PHE A 43 -2.50 2.72 -13.37
CA PHE A 43 -3.08 1.37 -13.37
C PHE A 43 -4.26 1.22 -14.33
N GLU A 44 -4.99 2.29 -14.65
CA GLU A 44 -6.17 2.29 -15.52
C GLU A 44 -6.00 1.52 -16.85
N PRO A 45 -4.92 1.70 -17.64
CA PRO A 45 -4.73 0.95 -18.90
C PRO A 45 -4.45 -0.54 -18.73
N ASN A 46 -4.07 -1.00 -17.52
CA ASN A 46 -3.61 -2.36 -17.25
C ASN A 46 -4.58 -3.19 -16.38
N ILE A 47 -5.78 -2.67 -16.11
CA ILE A 47 -6.81 -3.40 -15.35
C ILE A 47 -7.25 -4.63 -16.14
N ALA A 48 -7.01 -5.81 -15.57
CA ALA A 48 -7.63 -7.04 -16.06
C ALA A 48 -9.16 -6.86 -16.02
N LYS A 49 -9.87 -7.25 -17.08
CA LYS A 49 -11.28 -6.91 -17.25
C LYS A 49 -12.22 -7.85 -16.48
N THR A 50 -11.89 -8.17 -15.22
CA THR A 50 -12.83 -8.86 -14.34
C THR A 50 -13.74 -7.85 -13.64
N ILE A 51 -14.90 -8.34 -13.17
CA ILE A 51 -15.83 -7.52 -12.39
C ILE A 51 -15.14 -7.04 -11.11
N THR A 52 -14.37 -7.92 -10.45
CA THR A 52 -13.66 -7.59 -9.20
C THR A 52 -12.67 -6.46 -9.41
N ASP A 53 -11.84 -6.52 -10.46
CA ASP A 53 -10.84 -5.48 -10.72
C ASP A 53 -11.50 -4.13 -11.02
N THR A 54 -12.60 -4.15 -11.77
CA THR A 54 -13.37 -2.94 -12.12
C THR A 54 -13.97 -2.29 -10.86
N ILE A 55 -14.55 -3.10 -9.97
CA ILE A 55 -15.11 -2.61 -8.70
C ILE A 55 -14.01 -2.08 -7.79
N SER A 56 -12.87 -2.78 -7.68
CA SER A 56 -11.72 -2.35 -6.88
C SER A 56 -11.16 -1.01 -7.37
N TYR A 57 -10.98 -0.84 -8.68
CA TYR A 57 -10.52 0.42 -9.26
C TYR A 57 -11.50 1.57 -8.99
N ALA A 58 -12.80 1.36 -9.24
CA ALA A 58 -13.83 2.37 -8.98
C ALA A 58 -13.87 2.77 -7.49
N THR A 59 -13.67 1.80 -6.59
CA THR A 59 -13.63 2.04 -5.13
C THR A 59 -12.43 2.90 -4.74
N CYS A 60 -11.24 2.60 -5.27
CA CYS A 60 -10.05 3.44 -5.05
C CYS A 60 -10.24 4.87 -5.56
N ARG A 61 -10.84 5.03 -6.75
CA ARG A 61 -11.11 6.35 -7.33
C ARG A 61 -12.12 7.15 -6.50
N ALA A 62 -13.23 6.54 -6.13
CA ALA A 62 -14.24 7.17 -5.29
C ALA A 62 -13.67 7.58 -3.92
N SER A 63 -12.85 6.72 -3.31
CA SER A 63 -12.16 7.02 -2.04
C SER A 63 -11.29 8.28 -2.15
N GLN A 64 -10.50 8.42 -3.23
CA GLN A 64 -9.68 9.61 -3.45
C GLN A 64 -10.51 10.87 -3.72
N GLU A 65 -11.56 10.78 -4.53
CA GLU A 65 -12.41 11.92 -4.87
C GLU A 65 -13.23 12.42 -3.67
N LEU A 66 -13.67 11.51 -2.80
CA LEU A 66 -14.46 11.83 -1.61
C LEU A 66 -13.61 12.11 -0.36
N GLY A 67 -12.29 11.87 -0.41
CA GLY A 67 -11.42 11.99 0.75
C GLY A 67 -11.76 10.99 1.87
N ALA A 68 -12.12 9.77 1.50
CA ALA A 68 -12.50 8.75 2.47
C ALA A 68 -11.32 8.39 3.40
N ALA A 69 -11.60 8.20 4.69
CA ALA A 69 -10.58 7.84 5.67
C ALA A 69 -10.10 6.39 5.55
N ALA A 70 -10.92 5.49 4.98
CA ALA A 70 -10.61 4.08 4.85
C ALA A 70 -11.45 3.40 3.75
N ILE A 71 -10.96 2.27 3.25
CA ILE A 71 -11.69 1.30 2.43
C ILE A 71 -11.80 0.01 3.26
N ILE A 72 -12.99 -0.58 3.33
CA ILE A 72 -13.24 -1.83 4.07
C ILE A 72 -13.59 -2.93 3.07
N SER A 73 -12.71 -3.93 2.94
CA SER A 73 -12.91 -5.11 2.09
C SER A 73 -13.29 -6.33 2.94
N SER A 74 -14.58 -6.66 3.00
CA SER A 74 -15.02 -7.92 3.60
C SER A 74 -14.64 -9.08 2.68
N THR A 75 -13.80 -9.99 3.17
CA THR A 75 -13.29 -11.11 2.37
C THR A 75 -13.01 -12.32 3.24
N GLN A 76 -13.15 -13.52 2.67
CA GLN A 76 -12.85 -14.78 3.37
C GLN A 76 -11.43 -15.27 3.08
N SER A 77 -10.96 -15.15 1.84
CA SER A 77 -9.65 -15.65 1.39
C SER A 77 -8.57 -14.56 1.31
N GLY A 78 -8.96 -13.29 1.37
CA GLY A 78 -8.06 -12.17 1.09
C GLY A 78 -8.05 -11.74 -0.38
N PHE A 79 -8.75 -12.43 -1.28
CA PHE A 79 -8.75 -12.09 -2.73
C PHE A 79 -9.22 -10.66 -3.03
N THR A 80 -10.01 -10.05 -2.15
CA THR A 80 -10.52 -8.68 -2.29
C THR A 80 -9.60 -7.64 -1.62
N ALA A 81 -8.65 -8.07 -0.78
CA ALA A 81 -7.79 -7.21 0.02
C ALA A 81 -6.42 -6.97 -0.64
#